data_AF-A0A062UBN3-F1
#
_entry.id   AF-A0A062UBN3-F1
#
_cell.length_a   1.000
_cell.length_b   1.000
_cell.length_c   1.000
_cell.angle_alpha   90.00
_cell.angle_beta   90.00
_cell.angle_gamma   90.00
#
_symmetry.space_group_name_H-M   'P 1'
#
loop_
_entity.id
_entity.type
_entity.pdbx_description
1 polymer ?
#
loop_
_entity_poly.entity_id
_entity_poly.type
_entity_poly.pdbx_seq_one_letter_code
_entity_poly.pdbx_strand_id
1 'polypeptide(L)' 'MTTPINLNKARKAKARSAKEQAAAENRAKFGRTKVEKSLEQARAEKLARLTDGHRLDGNPDKQG' A
#
# COMPACT_ATOMS: atom_id res chain seq x y z
N MET A 1 20.45 19.44 40.92
CA MET A 1 21.09 18.69 39.82
C MET A 1 20.14 18.64 38.64
N THR A 2 20.40 19.43 37.60
CA THR A 2 19.57 19.46 36.37
C THR A 2 20.13 18.41 35.41
N THR A 3 19.41 17.31 35.23
CA THR A 3 19.77 16.26 34.28
C THR A 3 19.59 16.79 32.85
N PRO A 4 20.61 16.69 31.97
CA PRO A 4 20.49 17.16 30.60
C PRO A 4 19.44 16.35 29.82
N ILE A 5 18.38 17.01 29.37
CA ILE A 5 17.32 16.39 28.56
C ILE A 5 17.75 16.34 27.09
N ASN A 6 17.70 15.15 26.50
CA ASN A 6 17.99 14.95 25.09
C ASN A 6 16.77 15.34 24.22
N LEU A 7 16.81 16.54 23.65
CA LEU A 7 15.76 17.09 22.80
C LEU A 7 15.56 16.31 21.48
N ASN A 8 16.58 15.58 21.00
CA ASN A 8 16.47 14.79 19.77
C ASN A 8 15.51 13.61 19.94
N LYS A 9 15.54 12.95 21.11
CA LYS A 9 14.58 11.89 21.44
C LYS A 9 13.16 12.43 21.48
N ALA A 10 12.96 13.59 22.11
CA ALA A 10 11.66 14.25 22.17
C ALA A 10 11.12 14.64 20.78
N ARG A 11 11.96 15.23 19.92
CA ARG A 11 11.60 15.55 18.53
C ARG A 11 11.24 14.29 17.72
N LYS A 12 12.03 13.22 17.86
CA LYS A 12 11.75 11.93 17.20
C LYS A 12 10.42 11.32 17.67
N ALA A 13 10.13 11.38 18.97
CA ALA A 13 8.86 10.89 19.51
C ALA A 13 7.67 11.67 18.94
N LYS A 14 7.76 13.01 18.90
CA LYS A 14 6.73 13.87 18.28
C LYS A 14 6.53 13.55 16.80
N ALA A 15 7.61 13.35 16.05
CA ALA A 15 7.55 12.99 14.64
C ALA A 15 6.91 11.62 14.39
N ARG A 16 7.12 10.63 15.27
CA ARG A 16 6.44 9.33 15.17
C ARG A 16 4.94 9.45 15.44
N SER A 17 4.57 10.15 16.52
CA SER A 17 3.16 10.36 16.87
C SER A 17 2.39 11.09 15.76
N ALA A 18 2.99 12.13 15.16
CA ALA A 18 2.38 12.82 14.03
C ALA A 18 2.17 11.91 12.80
N LYS A 19 3.12 11.00 12.52
CA LYS A 19 2.98 10.00 11.46
C LYS A 19 1.88 8.98 11.76
N GLU A 20 1.75 8.54 13.01
CA GLU A 20 0.70 7.62 13.43
C GLU A 20 -0.69 8.24 13.33
N GLN A 21 -0.84 9.51 13.72
CA GLN A 21 -2.09 10.27 13.56
C GLN A 21 -2.48 10.40 12.09
N ALA A 22 -1.54 10.82 11.22
CA ALA A 22 -1.80 10.89 9.79
C ALA A 22 -2.15 9.51 9.19
N ALA A 23 -1.53 8.42 9.67
CA ALA A 23 -1.88 7.07 9.26
C ALA A 23 -3.29 6.67 9.70
N ALA A 24 -3.69 7.00 10.93
CA ALA A 24 -5.03 6.76 11.45
C ALA A 24 -6.09 7.56 10.68
N GLU A 25 -5.83 8.84 10.42
CA GLU A 25 -6.69 9.68 9.58
C GLU A 25 -6.84 9.12 8.17
N ASN A 26 -5.75 8.65 7.55
CA ASN A 26 -5.82 8.05 6.23
C ASN A 26 -6.61 6.73 6.22
N ARG A 27 -6.50 5.90 7.28
CA ARG A 27 -7.36 4.71 7.44
C ARG A 27 -8.82 5.09 7.57
N ALA A 28 -9.14 6.12 8.35
CA ALA A 28 -10.52 6.57 8.53
C ALA A 28 -11.10 7.24 7.26
N LYS A 29 -10.32 8.09 6.59
CA LYS A 29 -10.75 8.85 5.40
C LYS A 29 -10.89 7.98 4.15
N PHE A 30 -9.98 7.03 3.96
CA PHE A 30 -9.90 6.28 2.71
C PHE A 30 -10.26 4.80 2.87
N GLY A 31 -10.44 4.31 4.10
CA GLY A 31 -10.80 2.91 4.41
C GLY A 31 -9.70 1.88 4.09
N ARG A 32 -8.76 2.23 3.20
CA ARG A 32 -7.63 1.41 2.75
C ARG A 32 -6.38 2.26 2.72
N THR A 33 -5.29 1.72 3.20
CA THR A 33 -3.96 2.36 3.14
C THR A 33 -3.39 2.29 1.72
N LYS A 34 -2.44 3.17 1.40
CA LYS A 34 -1.73 3.15 0.10
C LYS A 34 -1.08 1.78 -0.19
N VAL A 35 -0.57 1.12 0.86
CA VAL A 35 0.05 -0.21 0.75
C VAL A 35 -0.98 -1.27 0.38
N GLU A 36 -2.14 -1.28 1.06
CA GLU A 36 -3.23 -2.20 0.75
C GLU A 36 -3.76 -2.00 -0.67
N LYS A 37 -3.94 -0.74 -1.09
CA LYS A 37 -4.34 -0.41 -2.46
C LYS A 37 -3.35 -0.91 -3.51
N SER A 38 -2.05 -0.72 -3.28
CA SER A 38 -1.01 -1.20 -4.18
C SER A 38 -0.97 -2.74 -4.25
N LEU A 39 -1.17 -3.40 -3.13
CA LEU A 39 -1.20 -4.86 -3.05
C LEU A 39 -2.43 -5.41 -3.79
N GLU A 40 -3.59 -4.80 -3.62
CA GLU A 40 -4.82 -5.16 -4.33
C GLU A 40 -4.70 -4.93 -5.84
N GLN A 41 -4.09 -3.82 -6.27
CA GLN A 41 -3.78 -3.57 -7.68
C GLN A 41 -2.87 -4.66 -8.26
N ALA A 42 -1.77 -4.99 -7.57
CA ALA A 42 -0.87 -6.05 -8.02
C ALA A 42 -1.55 -7.43 -8.10
N ARG A 43 -2.46 -7.73 -7.17
CA ARG A 43 -3.30 -8.95 -7.21
C ARG A 43 -4.26 -8.93 -8.40
N ALA A 44 -4.93 -7.80 -8.64
CA ALA A 44 -5.85 -7.63 -9.76
C ALA A 44 -5.13 -7.75 -11.11
N GLU A 45 -3.95 -7.13 -11.25
CA GLU A 45 -3.11 -7.25 -12.45
C GLU A 45 -2.64 -8.68 -12.69
N LYS A 46 -2.24 -9.39 -11.62
CA LYS A 46 -1.86 -10.82 -11.73
C LYS A 46 -3.05 -11.67 -12.16
N LEU A 47 -4.23 -11.45 -11.58
CA LEU A 47 -5.46 -12.13 -11.97
C LEU A 47 -5.82 -11.84 -13.42
N ALA A 48 -5.78 -10.57 -13.84
CA ALA A 48 -6.04 -10.15 -15.21
C ALA A 48 -5.08 -10.84 -16.20
N ARG A 49 -3.78 -10.86 -15.90
CA ARG A 49 -2.79 -11.54 -16.75
C ARG A 49 -3.02 -13.05 -16.83
N LEU A 50 -3.40 -13.68 -15.72
CA LEU A 50 -3.74 -15.11 -15.72
C LEU A 50 -4.99 -15.37 -16.56
N THR A 51 -6.05 -14.57 -16.39
CA THR A 51 -7.27 -14.73 -17.17
C THR A 51 -7.05 -14.45 -18.65
N ASP A 52 -6.21 -13.46 -18.99
CA ASP A 52 -5.86 -13.15 -20.38
C ASP A 52 -5.02 -14.27 -21.00
N GLY A 53 -4.05 -14.83 -20.28
CA GLY A 53 -3.26 -15.97 -20.76
C GLY A 53 -4.06 -17.28 -20.89
N HIS A 54 -5.13 -17.43 -20.11
CA HIS A 54 -6.07 -18.55 -20.22
C HIS A 54 -7.27 -18.26 -21.13
N ARG A 55 -7.38 -17.04 -21.67
CA ARG A 55 -8.39 -16.72 -22.66
C ARG A 55 -7.97 -17.41 -23.94
N LEU A 56 -8.59 -18.56 -24.21
CA LEU A 56 -8.61 -19.13 -25.53
C LEU A 56 -9.39 -18.13 -26.39
N ASP A 57 -8.70 -17.23 -27.08
CA ASP A 57 -9.31 -16.40 -28.10
C ASP A 57 -10.01 -17.40 -29.03
N GLY A 58 -11.34 -17.43 -29.02
CA GLY A 58 -12.17 -18.38 -29.75
C GLY A 58 -12.12 -18.11 -31.25
N ASN A 59 -10.93 -18.22 -31.83
CA ASN A 59 -10.71 -18.15 -33.25
C ASN A 59 -10.07 -19.49 -33.66
N PRO A 60 -10.86 -20.44 -34.19
CA PRO A 60 -10.35 -21.74 -34.63
C PRO A 60 -9.44 -21.68 -35.87
N ASP A 61 -9.08 -20.51 -36.39
CA ASP A 61 -8.44 -20.35 -37.71
C ASP A 61 -7.07 -19.66 -37.69
N LYS A 62 -6.16 -20.01 -36.77
CA LYS A 62 -4.74 -19.62 -36.87
C LYS A 62 -3.74 -20.74 -36.57
N GLN A 63 -3.98 -21.90 -37.17
CA GLN A 63 -2.93 -22.90 -37.43
C GLN A 63 -2.79 -23.02 -38.95
N GLY A 64 -1.82 -22.27 -39.49
CA GLY A 64 -1.41 -22.24 -40.89
C GLY A 64 -0.09 -21.51 -41.00
#